data_AF-A0A3N5VP26-F1
#
_entry.id   AF-A0A3N5VP26-F1
#
_cell.length_a   1.000
_cell.length_b   1.000
_cell.length_c   1.000
_cell.angle_alpha   90.00
_cell.angle_beta   90.00
_cell.angle_gamma   90.00
#
_symmetry.space_group_name_H-M   'P 1'
#
loop_
_entity.id
_entity.type
_entity.pdbx_description
1 polymer ?
#
loop_
_entity_poly.entity_id
_entity_poly.type
_entity_poly.pdbx_seq_one_letter_code
_entity_poly.pdbx_strand_id
1 'polypeptide(L)'
;MLALKKSLISLLFSAFEAHSPFSTQQKPRLFVDASTYNPDLPHSGQAVILVAHNEARSIYERVCQAMLSSSGVVVVDQGSTDGTSYFAAEAGAVVVLQEPGMSCEVVMQKAAQVARSLSQNAQG
;
A
#
# COMPACT_ATOMS: atom_id res chain seq x y z
N MET A 1 51.78 7.33 -9.76
CA MET A 1 50.96 7.55 -8.55
C MET A 1 49.74 8.39 -8.90
N LEU A 2 48.63 7.77 -9.34
CA LEU A 2 47.31 8.43 -9.39
C LEU A 2 46.22 7.38 -9.66
N ALA A 3 45.92 6.54 -8.67
CA ALA A 3 44.81 5.58 -8.77
C ALA A 3 44.25 5.29 -7.37
N LEU A 4 43.72 6.31 -6.69
CA LEU A 4 43.07 6.11 -5.39
C LEU A 4 41.90 7.10 -5.19
N LYS A 5 40.96 7.15 -6.15
CA LYS A 5 39.70 7.92 -6.00
C LYS A 5 38.50 7.21 -6.62
N LYS A 6 38.41 5.88 -6.50
CA LYS A 6 37.21 5.10 -6.89
C LYS A 6 36.68 4.16 -5.80
N SER A 7 37.07 4.36 -4.54
CA SER A 7 36.87 3.35 -3.48
C SER A 7 36.11 3.86 -2.25
N LEU A 8 34.98 4.54 -2.44
CA LEU A 8 34.05 4.84 -1.32
C LEU A 8 32.58 4.59 -1.66
N ILE A 9 32.18 4.71 -2.93
CA ILE A 9 30.80 4.40 -3.35
C ILE A 9 30.54 2.89 -3.43
N SER A 10 31.57 2.07 -3.71
CA SER A 10 31.43 0.61 -3.71
C SER A 10 31.33 -0.01 -2.31
N LEU A 11 31.87 0.65 -1.27
CA LEU A 11 31.84 0.10 0.10
C LEU A 11 30.52 0.38 0.82
N LEU A 12 29.79 1.42 0.42
CA LEU A 12 28.46 1.70 0.95
C LEU A 12 27.36 0.81 0.34
N PHE A 13 27.63 0.16 -0.80
CA PHE A 13 26.69 -0.79 -1.41
C PHE A 13 26.86 -2.24 -0.92
N SER A 14 28.02 -2.61 -0.36
CA SER A 14 28.24 -3.97 0.17
C SER A 14 27.88 -4.15 1.65
N ALA A 15 27.49 -3.09 2.36
CA ALA A 15 27.11 -3.16 3.78
C ALA A 15 25.59 -3.23 4.03
N PHE A 16 24.76 -3.15 2.98
CA PHE A 16 23.30 -3.22 3.12
C PHE A 16 22.72 -4.63 2.87
N GLU A 17 23.55 -5.62 2.52
CA GLU A 17 23.10 -7.01 2.25
C GLU A 17 23.39 -8.02 3.37
N ALA A 18 23.86 -7.59 4.54
CA ALA A 18 24.10 -8.51 5.67
C ALA A 18 23.15 -8.20 6.82
N HIS A 19 22.06 -8.99 6.91
CA HIS A 19 20.99 -9.03 7.93
C HIS A 19 19.62 -8.50 7.49
N SER A 20 19.13 -8.98 6.34
CA SER A 20 17.69 -9.17 6.16
C SER A 20 17.28 -10.52 6.79
N PRO A 21 16.61 -10.56 7.95
CA PRO A 21 15.95 -11.78 8.43
C PRO A 21 14.62 -12.03 7.71
N PHE A 22 14.32 -11.31 6.62
CA PHE A 22 13.10 -11.50 5.85
C PHE A 22 13.23 -12.72 4.94
N SER A 23 12.97 -13.87 5.56
CA SER A 23 12.69 -15.16 4.95
C SER A 23 11.86 -14.99 3.68
N THR A 24 12.42 -15.42 2.56
CA THR A 24 11.87 -15.33 1.21
C THR A 24 10.73 -16.33 0.96
N GLN A 25 10.14 -16.95 1.98
CA GLN A 25 9.11 -17.98 1.80
C GLN A 25 8.03 -18.00 2.90
N GLN A 26 7.20 -16.98 2.94
CA GLN A 26 5.82 -17.17 3.37
C GLN A 26 4.93 -16.17 2.65
N LYS A 27 4.56 -16.52 1.41
CA LYS A 27 3.34 -16.01 0.78
C LYS A 27 2.24 -16.20 1.82
N PRO A 28 1.56 -15.14 2.31
CA PRO A 28 0.41 -15.33 3.18
C PRO A 28 -0.56 -16.23 2.41
N ARG A 29 -0.76 -17.46 2.92
CA ARG A 29 -1.74 -18.38 2.38
C ARG A 29 -3.10 -17.84 2.78
N LEU A 30 -3.61 -16.90 1.99
CA LEU A 30 -5.00 -16.55 2.00
C LEU A 30 -5.78 -17.81 1.64
N PHE A 31 -6.30 -18.50 2.65
CA PHE A 31 -7.49 -19.31 2.51
C PHE A 31 -8.69 -18.34 2.53
N VAL A 32 -8.78 -17.49 1.50
CA VAL A 32 -10.10 -17.00 1.10
C VAL A 32 -10.67 -18.18 0.33
N ASP A 33 -11.58 -18.91 0.94
CA ASP A 33 -12.36 -19.88 0.19
C ASP A 33 -13.00 -19.11 -0.97
N ALA A 34 -12.74 -19.55 -2.20
CA ALA A 34 -13.35 -18.95 -3.38
C ALA A 34 -14.89 -18.99 -3.28
N SER A 35 -15.45 -19.87 -2.42
CA SER A 35 -16.86 -19.93 -2.10
C SER A 35 -17.40 -18.69 -1.33
N THR A 36 -16.54 -17.91 -0.67
CA THR A 36 -16.94 -16.66 0.02
C THR A 36 -16.94 -15.46 -0.92
N TYR A 37 -16.25 -15.54 -2.06
CA TYR A 37 -16.34 -14.54 -3.12
C TYR A 37 -17.63 -14.78 -3.91
N ASN A 38 -18.68 -14.08 -3.52
CA ASN A 38 -19.90 -14.04 -4.28
C ASN A 38 -19.85 -12.82 -5.22
N PRO A 39 -19.63 -13.00 -6.53
CA PRO A 39 -19.58 -11.88 -7.49
C PRO A 39 -20.95 -11.17 -7.62
N ASP A 40 -22.03 -11.81 -7.14
CA ASP A 40 -23.38 -11.25 -7.13
C ASP A 40 -23.68 -10.45 -5.86
N LEU A 41 -22.74 -10.40 -4.89
CA LEU A 41 -22.88 -9.44 -3.80
C LEU A 41 -22.77 -8.04 -4.40
N PRO A 42 -23.77 -7.17 -4.19
CA PRO A 42 -23.67 -5.81 -4.68
C PRO A 42 -22.47 -5.16 -3.98
N HIS A 43 -21.44 -4.81 -4.77
CA HIS A 43 -20.44 -3.85 -4.32
C HIS A 43 -21.23 -2.63 -3.87
N SER A 44 -21.04 -2.20 -2.64
CA SER A 44 -21.92 -1.25 -1.94
C SER A 44 -22.01 0.15 -2.60
N GLY A 45 -21.40 0.36 -3.77
CA GLY A 45 -21.20 1.66 -4.39
C GLY A 45 -20.27 2.56 -3.56
N GLN A 46 -19.74 2.06 -2.44
CA GLN A 46 -18.93 2.82 -1.49
C GLN A 46 -17.46 2.45 -1.67
N ALA A 47 -16.62 3.48 -1.75
CA ALA A 47 -15.19 3.33 -1.59
C ALA A 47 -14.79 3.44 -0.11
N VAL A 48 -13.78 2.69 0.31
CA VAL A 48 -13.23 2.70 1.67
C VAL A 48 -11.93 3.50 1.68
N ILE A 49 -11.73 4.31 2.73
CA ILE A 49 -10.46 5.00 2.98
C ILE A 49 -9.81 4.37 4.21
N LEU A 50 -8.57 3.91 4.07
CA LEU A 50 -7.73 3.43 5.16
C LEU A 50 -6.59 4.42 5.39
N VAL A 51 -6.30 4.76 6.63
CA VAL A 51 -5.13 5.58 6.98
C VAL A 51 -4.07 4.66 7.56
N ALA A 52 -2.84 4.76 7.07
CA ALA A 52 -1.74 3.87 7.43
C ALA A 52 -0.44 4.64 7.71
N HIS A 53 0.33 4.13 8.67
CA HIS A 53 1.71 4.56 8.96
C HIS A 53 2.49 3.36 9.50
N ASN A 54 3.51 2.91 8.78
CA ASN A 54 4.34 1.75 9.13
C ASN A 54 3.52 0.46 9.42
N GLU A 55 2.58 0.14 8.54
CA GLU A 55 1.68 -1.01 8.63
C GLU A 55 2.03 -2.10 7.58
N ALA A 56 3.27 -2.18 7.08
CA ALA A 56 3.64 -3.08 5.98
C ALA A 56 3.24 -4.55 6.22
N ARG A 57 3.23 -4.99 7.48
CA ARG A 57 2.88 -6.37 7.86
C ARG A 57 1.39 -6.71 7.67
N SER A 58 0.49 -5.73 7.81
CA SER A 58 -0.96 -5.96 7.88
C SER A 58 -1.75 -5.27 6.78
N ILE A 59 -1.18 -4.25 6.14
CA ILE A 59 -1.91 -3.41 5.18
C ILE A 59 -2.40 -4.20 3.96
N TYR A 60 -1.61 -5.15 3.47
CA TYR A 60 -1.98 -6.00 2.33
C TYR A 60 -3.29 -6.75 2.60
N GLU A 61 -3.36 -7.46 3.74
CA GLU A 61 -4.54 -8.25 4.12
C GLU A 61 -5.77 -7.36 4.34
N ARG A 62 -5.59 -6.19 4.97
CA ARG A 62 -6.68 -5.23 5.20
C ARG A 62 -7.24 -4.67 3.90
N VAL A 63 -6.38 -4.35 2.93
CA VAL A 63 -6.81 -3.91 1.60
C VAL A 63 -7.57 -5.03 0.90
N CYS A 64 -7.04 -6.25 0.86
CA CYS A 64 -7.73 -7.39 0.24
C CYS A 64 -9.11 -7.62 0.86
N GLN A 65 -9.24 -7.55 2.18
CA GLN A 65 -10.53 -7.70 2.87
C GLN A 65 -11.51 -6.57 2.51
N ALA A 66 -11.06 -5.31 2.53
CA ALA A 66 -11.90 -4.18 2.19
C ALA A 66 -12.37 -4.21 0.72
N MET A 67 -11.54 -4.72 -0.19
CA MET A 67 -11.88 -4.92 -1.61
C MET A 67 -13.01 -5.93 -1.82
N LEU A 68 -13.27 -6.86 -0.88
CA LEU A 68 -14.37 -7.83 -1.00
C LEU A 68 -15.76 -7.20 -0.88
N SER A 69 -15.88 -6.01 -0.30
CA SER A 69 -17.18 -5.38 0.01
C SER A 69 -17.31 -3.94 -0.48
N SER A 70 -16.28 -3.38 -1.10
CA SER A 70 -16.23 -1.98 -1.53
C SER A 70 -16.00 -1.87 -3.03
N SER A 71 -16.44 -0.76 -3.62
CA SER A 71 -16.18 -0.43 -5.02
C SER A 71 -14.71 -0.05 -5.29
N GLY A 72 -13.92 0.12 -4.23
CA GLY A 72 -12.51 0.45 -4.30
C GLY A 72 -11.97 0.87 -2.94
N VAL A 73 -10.66 0.77 -2.78
CA VAL A 73 -9.95 1.13 -1.55
C VAL A 73 -8.94 2.22 -1.85
N VAL A 74 -8.95 3.26 -1.02
CA VAL A 74 -7.93 4.31 -0.99
C VAL A 74 -7.13 4.17 0.29
N VAL A 75 -5.80 4.11 0.17
CA VAL A 75 -4.91 4.11 1.34
C VAL A 75 -4.21 5.46 1.44
N VAL A 76 -4.34 6.14 2.57
CA VAL A 76 -3.60 7.34 2.92
C VAL A 76 -2.35 6.93 3.69
N ASP A 77 -1.19 7.03 3.07
CA ASP A 77 0.09 6.72 3.71
C ASP A 77 0.67 8.02 4.32
N GLN A 78 0.75 8.06 5.65
CA GLN A 78 1.21 9.21 6.42
C GLN A 78 2.74 9.27 6.53
N GLY A 79 3.44 9.08 5.41
CA GLY A 79 4.90 9.12 5.36
C GLY A 79 5.56 7.92 6.03
N SER A 80 5.07 6.71 5.76
CA SER A 80 5.71 5.47 6.20
C SER A 80 7.16 5.39 5.70
N THR A 81 8.02 4.76 6.50
CA THR A 81 9.43 4.49 6.16
C THR A 81 9.68 3.01 5.86
N ASP A 82 8.63 2.20 5.91
CA ASP A 82 8.62 0.79 5.51
C ASP A 82 7.93 0.58 4.14
N GLY A 83 7.64 -0.66 3.78
CA GLY A 83 6.95 -1.00 2.53
C GLY A 83 5.44 -0.74 2.50
N THR A 84 4.84 0.00 3.45
CA THR A 84 3.38 0.14 3.58
C THR A 84 2.68 0.54 2.28
N SER A 85 3.12 1.63 1.63
CA SER A 85 2.53 2.10 0.36
C SER A 85 2.72 1.10 -0.77
N TYR A 86 3.88 0.43 -0.83
CA TYR A 86 4.12 -0.61 -1.82
C TYR A 86 3.13 -1.77 -1.68
N PHE A 87 2.98 -2.32 -0.47
CA PHE A 87 2.07 -3.45 -0.23
C PHE A 87 0.60 -3.07 -0.38
N ALA A 88 0.22 -1.83 -0.03
CA ALA A 88 -1.12 -1.32 -0.27
C ALA A 88 -1.46 -1.26 -1.77
N ALA A 89 -0.54 -0.73 -2.58
CA ALA A 89 -0.71 -0.64 -4.04
C ALA A 89 -0.72 -2.04 -4.67
N GLU A 90 0.14 -2.95 -4.22
CA GLU A 90 0.17 -4.35 -4.68
C GLU A 90 -1.17 -5.07 -4.43
N ALA A 91 -1.81 -4.80 -3.29
CA ALA A 91 -3.12 -5.34 -2.94
C ALA A 91 -4.30 -4.71 -3.72
N GLY A 92 -4.03 -3.73 -4.60
CA GLY A 92 -5.02 -3.10 -5.48
C GLY A 92 -5.64 -1.80 -4.97
N ALA A 93 -5.12 -1.21 -3.89
CA ALA A 93 -5.58 0.11 -3.44
C ALA A 93 -4.96 1.25 -4.26
N VAL A 94 -5.68 2.37 -4.34
CA VAL A 94 -5.10 3.66 -4.77
C VAL A 94 -4.42 4.31 -3.57
N VAL A 95 -3.13 4.62 -3.68
CA VAL A 95 -2.36 5.20 -2.58
C VAL A 95 -2.28 6.72 -2.71
N VAL A 96 -2.62 7.42 -1.62
CA VAL A 96 -2.42 8.86 -1.44
C VAL A 96 -1.32 9.07 -0.42
N LEU A 97 -0.14 9.50 -0.88
CA LEU A 97 0.99 9.81 -0.02
C LEU A 97 0.82 11.19 0.64
N GLN A 98 1.06 11.27 1.95
CA GLN A 98 1.28 12.54 2.65
C GLN A 98 2.75 12.93 2.52
N GLU A 99 3.03 13.94 1.71
CA GLU A 99 4.39 14.48 1.60
C GLU A 99 4.74 15.37 2.80
N PRO A 100 6.04 15.49 3.13
CA PRO A 100 6.49 16.42 4.16
C PRO A 100 5.99 17.84 3.92
N GLY A 101 5.36 18.45 4.93
CA GLY A 101 4.80 19.80 4.84
C GLY A 101 3.33 19.87 4.40
N MET A 102 2.71 18.75 4.00
CA MET A 102 1.26 18.72 3.78
C MET A 102 0.49 18.57 5.09
N SER A 103 -0.61 19.32 5.22
CA SER A 103 -1.56 19.13 6.32
C SER A 103 -2.38 17.86 6.12
N CYS A 104 -2.79 17.23 7.22
CA CYS A 104 -3.69 16.08 7.20
C CYS A 104 -5.00 16.41 6.47
N GLU A 105 -5.50 17.63 6.60
CA GLU A 105 -6.71 18.10 5.93
C GLU A 105 -6.59 18.02 4.40
N VAL A 106 -5.52 18.55 3.82
CA VAL A 106 -5.29 18.53 2.36
C VAL A 106 -5.22 17.10 1.83
N VAL A 107 -4.52 16.22 2.56
CA VAL A 107 -4.36 14.81 2.18
C VAL A 107 -5.69 14.08 2.23
N MET A 108 -6.49 14.30 3.28
CA MET A 108 -7.80 13.67 3.43
C MET A 108 -8.81 14.18 2.40
N GLN A 109 -8.77 15.47 2.04
CA GLN A 109 -9.57 16.01 0.95
C GLN A 109 -9.24 15.34 -0.39
N LYS A 110 -7.94 15.16 -0.68
CA LYS A 110 -7.47 14.43 -1.86
C LYS A 110 -7.95 12.97 -1.85
N ALA A 111 -7.84 12.28 -0.71
CA ALA A 111 -8.31 10.91 -0.56
C ALA A 111 -9.83 10.79 -0.76
N ALA A 112 -10.62 11.71 -0.20
CA ALA A 112 -12.06 11.75 -0.39
C ALA A 112 -12.45 12.01 -1.86
N GLN A 113 -11.72 12.86 -2.57
CA GLN A 113 -11.94 13.09 -4.00
C GLN A 113 -11.69 11.83 -4.83
N VAL A 114 -10.61 11.10 -4.54
CA VAL A 114 -10.31 9.82 -5.20
C VAL A 114 -11.39 8.79 -4.89
N ALA A 115 -11.78 8.65 -3.62
CA ALA A 115 -12.80 7.71 -3.19
C ALA A 115 -14.15 7.96 -3.89
N ARG A 116 -14.57 9.22 -4.03
CA ARG A 116 -15.79 9.57 -4.79
C ARG A 116 -15.73 9.13 -6.24
N SER A 117 -14.58 9.29 -6.89
CA SER A 117 -14.38 8.90 -8.28
C SER A 117 -14.49 7.38 -8.46
N LEU A 118 -13.94 6.61 -7.51
CA LEU A 118 -14.06 5.14 -7.48
C LEU A 118 -15.51 4.69 -7.30
N SER A 119 -16.23 5.32 -6.37
CA SER A 119 -17.66 5.06 -6.13
C SER A 119 -18.55 5.33 -7.34
N GLN A 120 -18.33 6.44 -8.05
CA GLN A 120 -19.13 6.82 -9.22
C GLN A 120 -18.91 5.88 -10.42
N ASN A 121 -17.66 5.45 -10.64
CA ASN A 121 -17.33 4.52 -11.72
C ASN A 121 -17.96 3.13 -11.54
N ALA A 122 -18.29 2.73 -10.30
CA ALA A 122 -18.92 1.45 -10.02
C ALA A 122 -20.44 1.45 -10.21
N GLN A 123 -21.06 2.61 -10.50
CA GLN A 123 -22.50 2.75 -10.70
C GLN A 123 -22.93 2.86 -12.18
N GLY A 124 -21.98 2.95 -13.11
CA GLY A 124 -22.21 3.04 -14.56
C GLY A 124 -21.87 1.74 -15.26
#